data_AF-A0A4Q8LH98-F1
#
_entry.id   AF-A0A4Q8LH98-F1
#
_cell.length_a   1.000
_cell.length_b   1.000
_cell.length_c   1.000
_cell.angle_alpha   90.00
_cell.angle_beta   90.00
_cell.angle_gamma   90.00
#
_symmetry.space_group_name_H-M   'P 1'
#
loop_
_entity.id
_entity.type
_entity.pdbx_description
1 polymer ?
#
loop_
_entity_poly.entity_id
_entity_poly.type
_entity_poly.pdbx_seq_one_letter_code
_entity_poly.pdbx_strand_id
1 'polypeptide(L)'
;MKDLYLVDASLYVFRAWHSMPDQFRDADGWPTNAVHGFARFLLELGERQRPTHIAVAFDEALDSCFRHGLYPAYKGNREPAPPELRRQFAHCKALCAALGFNVLAHTEYEADDLIGSALHAARPLGFRGVIVSADKDLSQLLTDGDEQWDFARGVRWSAAGVKARHGVEAHQIADYLALCGDAIDNIPGVSGVGAKTAAILLAHFGSLDALLARCEEVAFLRMRGAAQIATRLREQREHALLWRQLTTIALDAPLDGIMPGFARAPADGQLLDALCEALRFGPTLRRRLRAASGLEQPWTPPHDDAPHFPSYEPAT
;
A
#
# COMPACT_ATOMS: atom_id res chain seq x y z
N MET A 1 12.95 2.95 -19.18
CA MET A 1 12.51 2.19 -17.99
C MET A 1 11.01 2.37 -17.87
N LYS A 2 10.23 1.33 -17.52
CA LYS A 2 8.77 1.43 -17.37
C LYS A 2 8.41 1.61 -15.90
N ASP A 3 7.37 2.39 -15.62
CA ASP A 3 6.91 2.61 -14.24
C ASP A 3 5.90 1.54 -13.85
N LEU A 4 6.17 0.86 -12.74
CA LEU A 4 5.23 -0.03 -12.07
C LEU A 4 4.68 0.68 -10.83
N TYR A 5 3.39 1.00 -10.85
CA TYR A 5 2.72 1.58 -9.68
C TYR A 5 2.30 0.47 -8.72
N LEU A 6 2.77 0.55 -7.48
CA LEU A 6 2.50 -0.42 -6.42
C LEU A 6 1.71 0.28 -5.33
N VAL A 7 0.42 -0.02 -5.22
CA VAL A 7 -0.48 0.68 -4.30
C VAL A 7 -0.69 -0.15 -3.04
N ASP A 8 -0.33 0.41 -1.89
CA ASP A 8 -0.75 -0.07 -0.58
C ASP A 8 -2.20 0.36 -0.36
N ALA A 9 -3.15 -0.53 -0.67
CA ALA A 9 -4.57 -0.20 -0.63
C ALA A 9 -5.10 -0.09 0.79
N SER A 10 -4.61 -0.93 1.70
CA SER A 10 -5.03 -0.97 3.10
C SER A 10 -4.96 0.41 3.73
N LEU A 11 -3.83 1.11 3.56
CA LEU A 11 -3.62 2.46 4.08
C LEU A 11 -4.70 3.45 3.59
N TYR A 12 -5.05 3.43 2.30
CA TYR A 12 -6.06 4.34 1.75
C TYR A 12 -7.49 3.94 2.10
N VAL A 13 -7.79 2.65 2.25
CA VAL A 13 -9.11 2.17 2.71
C VAL A 13 -9.32 2.57 4.18
N PHE A 14 -8.36 2.33 5.07
CA PHE A 14 -8.44 2.75 6.47
C PHE A 14 -8.54 4.27 6.60
N ARG A 15 -7.74 5.02 5.82
CA ARG A 15 -7.85 6.49 5.80
C ARG A 15 -9.24 6.94 5.39
N ALA A 16 -9.81 6.34 4.34
CA ALA A 16 -11.16 6.66 3.89
C ALA A 16 -12.21 6.30 4.94
N TRP A 17 -12.08 5.15 5.61
CA TRP A 17 -12.98 4.73 6.70
C TRP A 17 -13.08 5.76 7.81
N HIS A 18 -11.95 6.36 8.23
CA HIS A 18 -11.94 7.36 9.31
C HIS A 18 -12.22 8.80 8.87
N SER A 19 -11.98 9.16 7.61
CA SER A 19 -12.11 10.56 7.15
C SER A 19 -13.35 10.85 6.33
N MET A 20 -14.00 9.83 5.75
CA MET A 20 -15.20 10.01 4.96
C MET A 20 -16.45 10.00 5.86
N PRO A 21 -17.42 10.90 5.63
CA PRO A 21 -18.69 10.88 6.34
C PRO A 21 -19.41 9.53 6.25
N ASP A 22 -20.10 9.12 7.32
CA ASP A 22 -20.82 7.85 7.43
C ASP A 22 -22.18 7.82 6.70
N GLN A 23 -22.51 8.90 5.98
CA GLN A 23 -23.75 9.05 5.20
C GLN A 23 -23.83 8.16 3.96
N PHE A 24 -22.70 7.61 3.49
CA PHE A 24 -22.67 6.72 2.32
C PHE A 24 -23.14 5.33 2.69
N ARG A 25 -24.24 4.88 2.08
CA ARG A 25 -24.82 3.55 2.29
C ARG A 25 -25.13 2.86 0.97
N ASP A 26 -24.99 1.54 0.94
CA ASP A 26 -25.33 0.71 -0.22
C ASP A 26 -26.84 0.48 -0.35
N ALA A 27 -27.23 -0.34 -1.34
CA ALA A 27 -28.61 -0.74 -1.59
C ALA A 27 -29.32 -1.34 -0.37
N ASP A 28 -28.58 -2.05 0.48
CA ASP A 28 -29.05 -2.77 1.66
C ASP A 28 -28.94 -1.93 2.95
N GLY A 29 -28.43 -0.71 2.87
CA GLY A 29 -28.25 0.19 4.00
C GLY A 29 -26.92 0.06 4.76
N TRP A 30 -25.98 -0.76 4.28
CA TRP A 30 -24.65 -0.91 4.89
C TRP A 30 -23.73 0.26 4.55
N PRO A 31 -22.83 0.67 5.45
CA PRO A 31 -21.91 1.78 5.20
C PRO A 31 -20.94 1.47 4.05
N THR A 32 -20.67 2.48 3.23
CA THR A 32 -19.77 2.42 2.06
C THR A 32 -18.78 3.58 1.98
N ASN A 33 -18.65 4.35 3.07
CA ASN A 33 -17.80 5.54 3.17
C ASN A 33 -16.33 5.29 2.76
N ALA A 34 -15.74 4.17 3.19
CA ALA A 34 -14.39 3.78 2.83
C ALA A 34 -14.27 3.48 1.32
N VAL A 35 -15.23 2.75 0.75
CA VAL A 35 -15.23 2.42 -0.69
C VAL A 35 -15.36 3.68 -1.54
N HIS A 36 -16.22 4.63 -1.17
CA HIS A 36 -16.36 5.91 -1.85
C HIS A 36 -15.07 6.75 -1.80
N GLY A 37 -14.40 6.79 -0.64
CA GLY A 37 -13.13 7.49 -0.49
C GLY A 37 -12.00 6.83 -1.31
N PHE A 38 -11.92 5.51 -1.25
CA PHE A 38 -10.94 4.73 -2.00
C PHE A 38 -11.14 4.85 -3.52
N ALA A 39 -12.39 4.81 -4.00
CA ALA A 39 -12.72 5.01 -5.41
C ALA A 39 -12.24 6.40 -5.92
N ARG A 40 -12.40 7.45 -5.10
CA ARG A 40 -11.90 8.80 -5.43
C ARG A 40 -10.37 8.84 -5.52
N PHE A 41 -9.68 8.17 -4.60
CA PHE A 41 -8.23 8.04 -4.63
C PHE A 41 -7.75 7.33 -5.91
N LEU A 42 -8.31 6.16 -6.24
CA LEU A 42 -7.95 5.41 -7.45
C LEU A 42 -8.20 6.21 -8.72
N LEU A 43 -9.33 6.92 -8.74
CA LEU A 43 -9.69 7.77 -9.87
C LEU A 43 -8.70 8.92 -10.06
N GLU A 44 -8.33 9.59 -8.98
CA GLU A 44 -7.35 10.67 -9.01
C GLU A 44 -5.96 10.16 -9.42
N LEU A 45 -5.54 8.99 -8.93
CA LEU A 45 -4.32 8.32 -9.35
C LEU A 45 -4.36 7.98 -10.85
N GLY A 46 -5.46 7.37 -11.31
CA GLY A 46 -5.66 6.96 -12.70
C GLY A 46 -5.71 8.14 -13.67
N GLU A 47 -6.39 9.23 -13.31
CA GLU A 47 -6.47 10.45 -14.12
C GLU A 47 -5.11 11.16 -14.21
N ARG A 48 -4.38 11.25 -13.09
CA ARG A 48 -3.10 11.97 -13.01
C ARG A 48 -1.93 11.21 -13.63
N GLN A 49 -1.91 9.89 -13.51
CA GLN A 49 -0.74 9.07 -13.87
C GLN A 49 -1.00 8.14 -15.04
N ARG A 50 -2.26 7.77 -15.30
CA ARG A 50 -2.67 6.82 -16.36
C ARG A 50 -1.76 5.58 -16.40
N PRO A 51 -1.62 4.86 -15.27
CA PRO A 51 -0.65 3.78 -15.18
C PRO A 51 -1.01 2.65 -16.14
N THR A 52 -0.03 2.23 -16.95
CA THR A 52 -0.13 1.07 -17.84
C THR A 52 0.23 -0.22 -17.14
N HIS A 53 1.01 -0.14 -16.06
CA HIS A 53 1.39 -1.26 -15.21
C HIS A 53 1.12 -0.87 -13.75
N ILE A 54 0.28 -1.64 -13.08
CA ILE A 54 -0.21 -1.33 -11.74
C ILE A 54 -0.61 -2.60 -11.00
N ALA A 55 -0.21 -2.67 -9.74
CA ALA A 55 -0.68 -3.65 -8.78
C ALA A 55 -1.18 -2.95 -7.50
N VAL A 56 -2.23 -3.51 -6.90
CA VAL A 56 -2.91 -2.95 -5.73
C VAL A 56 -2.99 -4.04 -4.67
N ALA A 57 -2.23 -3.86 -3.59
CA ALA A 57 -2.07 -4.84 -2.52
C ALA A 57 -2.99 -4.55 -1.34
N PHE A 58 -3.61 -5.60 -0.80
CA PHE A 58 -4.52 -5.55 0.34
C PHE A 58 -4.05 -6.50 1.45
N ASP A 59 -4.21 -6.08 2.70
CA ASP A 59 -4.03 -6.96 3.85
C ASP A 59 -5.25 -7.86 4.03
N GLU A 60 -5.06 -9.15 3.80
CA GLU A 60 -6.02 -10.18 4.21
C GLU A 60 -5.55 -10.97 5.44
N ALA A 61 -4.24 -11.04 5.64
CA ALA A 61 -3.58 -11.75 6.73
C ALA A 61 -3.60 -10.98 8.08
N LEU A 62 -4.69 -10.28 8.40
CA LEU A 62 -4.76 -9.31 9.51
C LEU A 62 -4.38 -9.88 10.87
N ASP A 63 -4.73 -11.14 11.14
CA ASP A 63 -4.50 -11.81 12.43
C ASP A 63 -3.67 -13.12 12.29
N SER A 64 -3.17 -13.42 11.10
CA SER A 64 -2.61 -14.75 10.77
C SER A 64 -1.42 -14.73 9.81
N CYS A 65 -0.81 -13.58 9.55
CA CYS A 65 0.39 -13.53 8.72
C CYS A 65 1.55 -14.32 9.36
N PHE A 66 2.54 -14.70 8.54
CA PHE A 66 3.67 -15.53 8.98
C PHE A 66 4.43 -14.93 10.18
N ARG A 67 4.42 -13.60 10.34
CA ARG A 67 5.02 -12.89 11.48
C ARG A 67 4.39 -13.26 12.82
N HIS A 68 3.10 -13.60 12.87
CA HIS A 68 2.45 -14.08 14.10
C HIS A 68 3.02 -15.43 14.56
N GLY A 69 3.47 -16.27 13.61
CA GLY A 69 4.18 -17.52 13.91
C GLY A 69 5.57 -17.28 14.52
N LEU A 70 6.21 -16.15 14.19
CA LEU A 70 7.52 -15.74 14.73
C LEU A 70 7.38 -15.03 16.08
N TYR A 71 6.39 -14.15 16.21
CA TYR A 71 6.15 -13.34 17.40
C TYR A 71 4.63 -13.11 17.61
N PRO A 72 3.98 -13.86 18.52
CA PRO A 72 2.52 -13.79 18.70
C PRO A 72 1.97 -12.42 19.12
N ALA A 73 2.81 -11.55 19.69
CA ALA A 73 2.42 -10.19 20.07
C ALA A 73 2.51 -9.19 18.91
N TYR A 74 3.06 -9.56 17.75
CA TYR A 74 3.14 -8.70 16.57
C TYR A 74 1.74 -8.17 16.21
N LYS A 75 1.62 -6.84 16.05
CA LYS A 75 0.35 -6.13 15.79
C LYS A 75 -0.79 -6.44 16.77
N GLY A 76 -0.51 -7.11 17.90
CA GLY A 76 -1.52 -7.54 18.88
C GLY A 76 -2.19 -6.40 19.66
N ASN A 77 -1.72 -5.16 19.46
CA ASN A 77 -2.33 -3.94 19.97
C ASN A 77 -3.37 -3.32 19.01
N ARG A 78 -3.58 -3.91 17.82
CA ARG A 78 -4.57 -3.43 16.84
C ARG A 78 -5.94 -4.04 17.14
N GLU A 79 -6.99 -3.22 17.06
CA GLU A 79 -8.36 -3.71 17.17
C GLU A 79 -8.77 -4.46 15.88
N PRO A 80 -9.51 -5.58 15.98
CA PRO A 80 -10.01 -6.27 14.80
C PRO A 80 -10.88 -5.36 13.95
N ALA A 81 -10.69 -5.41 12.61
CA ALA A 81 -11.52 -4.66 11.69
C ALA A 81 -13.01 -5.04 11.87
N PRO A 82 -13.93 -4.07 12.06
CA PRO A 82 -15.34 -4.36 12.24
C PRO A 82 -15.96 -4.98 10.97
N PRO A 83 -17.05 -5.77 11.07
CA PRO A 83 -17.67 -6.44 9.93
C PRO A 83 -17.99 -5.50 8.75
N GLU A 84 -18.42 -4.28 9.05
CA GLU A 84 -18.69 -3.20 8.11
C GLU A 84 -17.47 -2.86 7.27
N LEU A 85 -16.30 -2.74 7.92
CA LEU A 85 -15.05 -2.43 7.23
C LEU A 85 -14.57 -3.61 6.40
N ARG A 86 -14.69 -4.84 6.91
CA ARG A 86 -14.35 -6.07 6.16
C ARG A 86 -15.16 -6.19 4.87
N ARG A 87 -16.46 -5.88 4.90
CA ARG A 87 -17.32 -5.82 3.71
C ARG A 87 -16.82 -4.76 2.72
N GLN A 88 -16.42 -3.59 3.21
CA GLN A 88 -15.89 -2.52 2.35
C GLN A 88 -14.55 -2.89 1.70
N PHE A 89 -13.66 -3.61 2.40
CA PHE A 89 -12.44 -4.17 1.80
C PHE A 89 -12.75 -5.09 0.62
N ALA A 90 -13.76 -5.95 0.73
CA ALA A 90 -14.20 -6.81 -0.37
C ALA A 90 -14.67 -6.00 -1.59
N HIS A 91 -15.44 -4.92 -1.36
CA HIS A 91 -15.87 -4.02 -2.43
C HIS A 91 -14.71 -3.23 -3.06
N CYS A 92 -13.71 -2.81 -2.28
CA CYS A 92 -12.51 -2.15 -2.79
C CYS A 92 -11.70 -3.08 -3.71
N LYS A 93 -11.53 -4.36 -3.33
CA LYS A 93 -10.90 -5.38 -4.20
C LYS A 93 -11.68 -5.59 -5.49
N ALA A 94 -13.00 -5.74 -5.39
CA ALA A 94 -13.87 -5.90 -6.55
C ALA A 94 -13.81 -4.69 -7.50
N LEU A 95 -13.73 -3.47 -6.95
CA LEU A 95 -13.55 -2.25 -7.74
C LEU A 95 -12.21 -2.24 -8.48
N CYS A 96 -11.10 -2.62 -7.82
CA CYS A 96 -9.80 -2.73 -8.49
C CYS A 96 -9.82 -3.75 -9.64
N ALA A 97 -10.43 -4.92 -9.42
CA ALA A 97 -10.59 -5.93 -10.45
C ALA A 97 -11.44 -5.42 -11.63
N ALA A 98 -12.55 -4.74 -11.36
CA ALA A 98 -13.40 -4.13 -12.39
C ALA A 98 -12.65 -3.06 -13.21
N LEU A 99 -11.70 -2.36 -12.61
CA LEU A 99 -10.85 -1.37 -13.29
C LEU A 99 -9.68 -2.01 -14.07
N GLY A 100 -9.54 -3.34 -14.03
CA GLY A 100 -8.46 -4.09 -14.69
C GLY A 100 -7.12 -4.02 -13.98
N PHE A 101 -7.08 -3.66 -12.70
CA PHE A 101 -5.84 -3.63 -11.92
C PHE A 101 -5.47 -5.03 -11.40
N ASN A 102 -4.17 -5.30 -11.27
CA ASN A 102 -3.68 -6.52 -10.64
C ASN A 102 -3.93 -6.41 -9.13
N VAL A 103 -4.85 -7.22 -8.59
CA VAL A 103 -5.18 -7.23 -7.16
C VAL A 103 -4.29 -8.25 -6.47
N LEU A 104 -3.47 -7.80 -5.52
CA LEU A 104 -2.62 -8.66 -4.70
C LEU A 104 -3.25 -8.81 -3.32
N ALA A 105 -3.47 -10.05 -2.90
CA ALA A 105 -3.90 -10.38 -1.56
C ALA A 105 -3.48 -11.82 -1.23
N HIS A 106 -3.10 -12.07 0.02
CA HIS A 106 -2.69 -13.39 0.46
C HIS A 106 -3.06 -13.59 1.94
N THR A 107 -3.33 -14.83 2.33
CA THR A 107 -3.77 -15.17 3.70
C THR A 107 -2.63 -15.24 4.72
N GLU A 108 -1.39 -15.37 4.23
CA GLU A 108 -0.19 -15.51 5.06
C GLU A 108 0.80 -14.33 4.93
N TYR A 109 0.67 -13.48 3.91
CA TYR A 109 1.56 -12.36 3.63
C TYR A 109 0.80 -11.04 3.69
N GLU A 110 1.47 -9.99 4.16
CA GLU A 110 0.90 -8.65 4.28
C GLU A 110 1.01 -7.89 2.95
N ALA A 111 0.28 -6.78 2.82
CA ALA A 111 0.32 -5.96 1.61
C ALA A 111 1.75 -5.51 1.26
N ASP A 112 2.57 -5.22 2.27
CA ASP A 112 3.95 -4.79 2.10
C ASP A 112 4.83 -5.89 1.50
N ASP A 113 4.63 -7.15 1.90
CA ASP A 113 5.32 -8.32 1.36
C ASP A 113 4.93 -8.57 -0.10
N LEU A 114 3.65 -8.39 -0.43
CA LEU A 114 3.16 -8.51 -1.80
C LEU A 114 3.73 -7.39 -2.69
N ILE A 115 3.84 -6.17 -2.16
CA ILE A 115 4.48 -5.04 -2.85
C ILE A 115 5.98 -5.32 -3.06
N GLY A 116 6.69 -5.77 -2.01
CA GLY A 116 8.10 -6.12 -2.07
C GLY A 116 8.38 -7.21 -3.10
N SER A 117 7.58 -8.26 -3.08
CA SER A 117 7.68 -9.40 -4.00
C SER A 117 7.34 -9.02 -5.43
N ALA A 118 6.30 -8.21 -5.65
CA ALA A 118 5.95 -7.69 -6.97
C ALA A 118 7.06 -6.80 -7.56
N LEU A 119 7.61 -5.90 -6.76
CA LEU A 119 8.74 -5.07 -7.19
C LEU A 119 9.97 -5.92 -7.51
N HIS A 120 10.30 -6.89 -6.66
CA HIS A 120 11.41 -7.80 -6.86
C HIS A 120 11.27 -8.58 -8.18
N ALA A 121 10.10 -9.15 -8.45
CA ALA A 121 9.82 -9.91 -9.66
C ALA A 121 9.81 -9.04 -10.93
N ALA A 122 9.42 -7.77 -10.83
CA ALA A 122 9.37 -6.85 -11.98
C ALA A 122 10.73 -6.27 -12.36
N ARG A 123 11.67 -6.15 -11.42
CA ARG A 123 13.00 -5.54 -11.65
C ARG A 123 13.79 -6.16 -12.81
N PRO A 124 13.92 -7.50 -12.93
CA PRO A 124 14.60 -8.12 -14.06
C PRO A 124 13.98 -7.79 -15.43
N LEU A 125 12.72 -7.32 -15.45
CA LEU A 125 12.00 -6.90 -16.67
C LEU A 125 12.19 -5.40 -17.00
N GLY A 126 13.04 -4.69 -16.24
CA GLY A 126 13.38 -3.28 -16.48
C GLY A 126 12.34 -2.28 -15.98
N PHE A 127 11.56 -2.66 -14.96
CA PHE A 127 10.66 -1.75 -14.26
C PHE A 127 11.38 -0.98 -13.16
N ARG A 128 10.97 0.28 -12.97
CA ARG A 128 11.16 1.02 -11.73
C ARG A 128 9.86 1.05 -10.93
N GLY A 129 9.96 0.95 -9.62
CA GLY A 129 8.83 0.99 -8.71
C GLY A 129 8.42 2.41 -8.38
N VAL A 130 7.11 2.68 -8.42
CA VAL A 130 6.48 3.83 -7.78
C VAL A 130 5.55 3.29 -6.70
N ILE A 131 6.07 3.21 -5.46
CA ILE A 131 5.33 2.71 -4.31
C ILE A 131 4.41 3.81 -3.79
N VAL A 132 3.11 3.66 -3.95
CA VAL A 132 2.10 4.60 -3.50
C VAL A 132 1.69 4.22 -2.07
N SER A 133 2.49 4.65 -1.10
CA SER A 133 2.23 4.49 0.34
C SER A 133 2.96 5.56 1.15
N ALA A 134 2.41 5.91 2.31
CA ALA A 134 3.08 6.73 3.31
C ALA A 134 3.82 5.89 4.37
N ASP A 135 3.73 4.56 4.32
CA ASP A 135 4.36 3.68 5.29
C ASP A 135 5.89 3.72 5.15
N LYS A 136 6.58 4.00 6.25
CA LYS A 136 8.05 4.10 6.27
C LYS A 136 8.70 2.73 5.99
N ASP A 137 8.02 1.63 6.27
CA ASP A 137 8.59 0.28 6.21
C ASP A 137 8.92 -0.09 4.76
N LEU A 138 8.08 0.34 3.83
CA LEU A 138 8.25 0.20 2.38
C LEU A 138 9.47 0.95 1.83
N SER A 139 10.02 1.93 2.56
CA SER A 139 11.25 2.62 2.13
C SER A 139 12.46 1.68 2.08
N GLN A 140 12.40 0.52 2.75
CA GLN A 140 13.44 -0.50 2.66
C GLN A 140 13.60 -1.10 1.26
N LEU A 141 12.55 -1.02 0.44
CA LEU A 141 12.52 -1.59 -0.90
C LEU A 141 13.20 -0.69 -1.93
N LEU A 142 13.38 0.60 -1.65
CA LEU A 142 13.83 1.58 -2.65
C LEU A 142 15.29 1.34 -3.07
N THR A 143 15.49 1.20 -4.38
CA THR A 143 16.81 1.22 -5.02
C THR A 143 16.93 2.39 -6.00
N ASP A 144 18.00 2.42 -6.80
CA ASP A 144 18.19 3.49 -7.78
C ASP A 144 17.05 3.51 -8.81
N GLY A 145 16.51 4.71 -9.06
CA GLY A 145 15.37 4.91 -9.95
C GLY A 145 13.98 4.67 -9.34
N ASP A 146 13.88 3.99 -8.20
CA ASP A 146 12.61 3.78 -7.49
C ASP A 146 12.17 5.04 -6.73
N GLU A 147 10.86 5.15 -6.52
CA GLU A 147 10.25 6.24 -5.75
C GLU A 147 9.15 5.71 -4.83
N GLN A 148 9.02 6.32 -3.67
CA GLN A 148 7.86 6.18 -2.81
C GLN A 148 7.07 7.50 -2.75
N TRP A 149 5.74 7.39 -2.73
CA TRP A 149 4.81 8.50 -2.84
C TRP A 149 3.72 8.45 -1.76
N ASP A 150 3.79 9.39 -0.81
CA ASP A 150 2.67 9.77 0.05
C ASP A 150 1.68 10.57 -0.81
N PHE A 151 0.74 9.86 -1.45
CA PHE A 151 -0.26 10.44 -2.34
C PHE A 151 -1.13 11.47 -1.62
N ALA A 152 -1.46 11.18 -0.36
CA ALA A 152 -2.29 12.00 0.50
C ALA A 152 -1.74 13.42 0.67
N ARG A 153 -0.41 13.53 0.85
CA ARG A 153 0.29 14.79 1.06
C ARG A 153 0.98 15.33 -0.20
N GLY A 154 0.99 14.55 -1.28
CA GLY A 154 1.71 14.91 -2.51
C GLY A 154 3.23 14.87 -2.36
N VAL A 155 3.76 14.13 -1.38
CA VAL A 155 5.21 14.09 -1.09
C VAL A 155 5.83 12.82 -1.67
N ARG A 156 6.94 12.98 -2.40
CA ARG A 156 7.68 11.90 -3.05
C ARG A 156 9.13 11.87 -2.59
N TRP A 157 9.73 10.68 -2.53
CA TRP A 157 11.14 10.50 -2.22
C TRP A 157 11.71 9.26 -2.90
N SER A 158 12.98 9.34 -3.30
CA SER A 158 13.77 8.21 -3.80
C SER A 158 14.58 7.56 -2.68
N ALA A 159 15.35 6.52 -3.00
CA ALA A 159 16.31 5.90 -2.09
C ALA A 159 17.24 6.93 -1.40
N ALA A 160 17.73 7.94 -2.14
CA ALA A 160 18.57 9.00 -1.59
C ALA A 160 17.83 9.92 -0.60
N GLY A 161 16.50 10.06 -0.75
CA GLY A 161 15.65 10.83 0.15
C GLY A 161 15.38 10.13 1.49
N VAL A 162 15.58 8.81 1.58
CA VAL A 162 15.32 8.04 2.80
C VAL A 162 16.21 8.52 3.95
N LYS A 163 17.50 8.76 3.70
CA LYS A 163 18.44 9.23 4.73
C LYS A 163 18.02 10.57 5.33
N ALA A 164 17.55 11.51 4.51
CA ALA A 164 17.08 12.80 4.99
C ALA A 164 15.82 12.67 5.87
N ARG A 165 14.96 11.66 5.61
CA ARG A 165 13.73 11.41 6.36
C ARG A 165 13.94 10.60 7.63
N HIS A 166 14.72 9.53 7.57
CA HIS A 166 14.82 8.52 8.63
C HIS A 166 16.19 8.49 9.32
N GLY A 167 17.19 9.18 8.77
CA GLY A 167 18.56 9.18 9.29
C GLY A 167 19.39 7.95 8.91
N VAL A 168 18.82 7.04 8.12
CA VAL A 168 19.44 5.78 7.66
C VAL A 168 19.21 5.58 6.16
N GLU A 169 20.05 4.78 5.52
CA GLU A 169 19.87 4.43 4.11
C GLU A 169 18.66 3.51 3.91
N ALA A 170 18.11 3.45 2.68
CA ALA A 170 16.97 2.58 2.34
C ALA A 170 17.17 1.14 2.82
N HIS A 171 18.28 0.51 2.45
CA HIS A 171 18.60 -0.87 2.84
C HIS A 171 18.79 -1.09 4.36
N GLN A 172 18.81 -0.02 5.16
CA GLN A 172 18.99 -0.08 6.62
C GLN A 172 17.66 0.07 7.38
N ILE A 173 16.52 0.30 6.70
CA ILE A 173 15.24 0.60 7.36
C ILE A 173 14.78 -0.56 8.28
N ALA A 174 14.86 -1.81 7.82
CA ALA A 174 14.52 -2.97 8.67
C ALA A 174 15.43 -3.05 9.91
N ASP A 175 16.74 -2.94 9.73
CA ASP A 175 17.71 -2.92 10.85
C ASP A 175 17.44 -1.75 11.82
N TYR A 176 17.07 -0.60 11.28
CA TYR A 176 16.75 0.59 12.06
C TYR A 176 15.52 0.37 12.95
N LEU A 177 14.44 -0.16 12.39
CA LEU A 177 13.22 -0.49 13.13
C LEU A 177 13.45 -1.63 14.12
N ALA A 178 14.28 -2.61 13.76
CA ALA A 178 14.68 -3.69 14.67
C ALA A 178 15.42 -3.17 15.91
N LEU A 179 16.23 -2.12 15.74
CA LEU A 179 16.97 -1.49 16.82
C LEU A 179 16.10 -0.54 17.65
N CYS A 180 15.36 0.37 17.02
CA CYS A 180 14.60 1.41 17.72
C CYS A 180 13.18 1.02 18.13
N GLY A 181 12.69 -0.11 17.61
CA GLY A 181 11.32 -0.56 17.79
C GLY A 181 10.33 0.11 16.83
N ASP A 182 9.16 -0.51 16.75
CA ASP A 182 7.99 0.02 16.09
C ASP A 182 6.74 -0.19 16.96
N ALA A 183 6.25 0.91 17.54
CA ALA A 183 5.06 0.87 18.39
C ALA A 183 3.77 0.54 17.62
N ILE A 184 3.70 0.84 16.31
CA ILE A 184 2.53 0.57 15.47
C ILE A 184 2.35 -0.93 15.29
N ASP A 185 3.48 -1.66 15.23
CA ASP A 185 3.53 -3.12 15.01
C ASP A 185 3.83 -3.92 16.28
N ASN A 186 3.84 -3.24 17.42
CA ASN A 186 4.16 -3.82 18.72
C ASN A 186 5.55 -4.48 18.77
N ILE A 187 6.53 -3.89 18.09
CA ILE A 187 7.94 -4.33 18.09
C ILE A 187 8.70 -3.48 19.11
N PRO A 188 9.19 -4.05 20.23
CA PRO A 188 9.82 -3.26 21.29
C PRO A 188 11.17 -2.63 20.94
N GLY A 189 11.91 -3.23 20.00
CA GLY A 189 13.30 -2.87 19.71
C GLY A 189 14.28 -3.30 20.80
N VAL A 190 15.49 -2.74 20.76
CA VAL A 190 16.52 -2.98 21.79
C VAL A 190 16.40 -1.93 22.88
N SER A 191 16.32 -2.36 24.14
CA SER A 191 16.11 -1.45 25.27
C SER A 191 17.22 -0.39 25.37
N GLY A 192 16.82 0.88 25.39
CA GLY A 192 17.76 2.02 25.46
C GLY A 192 18.36 2.45 24.11
N VAL A 193 18.00 1.78 23.02
CA VAL A 193 18.36 2.18 21.66
C VAL A 193 17.15 2.88 21.03
N GLY A 194 17.12 4.21 21.06
CA GLY A 194 16.11 4.98 20.33
C GLY A 194 16.54 5.28 18.89
N ALA A 195 15.63 5.88 18.11
CA ALA A 195 15.84 6.29 16.71
C ALA A 195 17.21 6.92 16.44
N LYS A 196 17.60 7.95 17.22
CA LYS A 196 18.88 8.64 17.05
C LYS A 196 20.08 7.72 17.29
N THR A 197 20.00 6.86 18.30
CA THR A 197 21.08 5.91 18.61
C THR A 197 21.19 4.86 17.51
N ALA A 198 20.05 4.30 17.06
CA ALA A 198 20.01 3.34 15.96
C ALA A 198 20.64 3.91 14.68
N ALA A 199 20.30 5.15 14.31
CA ALA A 199 20.88 5.82 13.15
C ALA A 199 22.40 6.03 13.28
N ILE A 200 22.91 6.42 14.47
CA ILE A 200 24.37 6.56 14.68
C ILE A 200 25.06 5.20 14.56
N LEU A 201 24.49 4.14 15.14
CA LEU A 201 25.04 2.79 15.07
C LEU A 201 25.08 2.30 13.61
N LEU A 202 23.99 2.43 12.87
CA LEU A 202 23.91 1.99 11.47
C LEU A 202 24.78 2.84 10.55
N ALA A 203 24.94 4.14 10.81
CA ALA A 203 25.91 4.97 10.10
C ALA A 203 27.36 4.53 10.34
N HIS A 204 27.68 3.99 11.52
CA HIS A 204 29.02 3.53 11.86
C HIS A 204 29.32 2.09 11.38
N PHE A 205 28.39 1.16 11.60
CA PHE A 205 28.59 -0.26 11.35
C PHE A 205 28.03 -0.74 10.00
N GLY A 206 27.13 0.02 9.37
CA GLY A 206 26.54 -0.29 8.07
C GLY A 206 25.34 -1.24 8.14
N SER A 207 25.35 -2.25 9.01
CA SER A 207 24.23 -3.19 9.18
C SER A 207 24.11 -3.71 10.61
N LEU A 208 22.98 -4.32 10.94
CA LEU A 208 22.77 -5.01 12.21
C LEU A 208 23.77 -6.16 12.41
N ASP A 209 24.07 -6.94 11.37
CA ASP A 209 25.04 -8.04 11.48
C ASP A 209 26.43 -7.54 11.85
N ALA A 210 26.90 -6.48 11.18
CA ALA A 210 28.19 -5.88 11.46
C ALA A 210 28.23 -5.25 12.87
N LEU A 211 27.15 -4.59 13.29
CA LEU A 211 26.99 -4.05 14.64
C LEU A 211 27.08 -5.15 15.70
N LEU A 212 26.36 -6.26 15.52
CA LEU A 212 26.33 -7.37 16.47
C LEU A 212 27.63 -8.17 16.49
N ALA A 213 28.35 -8.27 15.37
CA ALA A 213 29.67 -8.88 15.30
C ALA A 213 30.74 -8.05 16.03
N ARG A 214 30.61 -6.72 16.02
CA ARG A 214 31.55 -5.76 16.60
C ARG A 214 30.97 -5.03 17.81
N CYS A 215 30.06 -5.67 18.54
CA CYS A 215 29.26 -5.00 19.59
C CYS A 215 30.11 -4.40 20.73
N GLU A 216 31.31 -4.94 20.98
CA GLU A 216 32.22 -4.42 22.00
C GLU A 216 32.76 -3.03 21.66
N GLU A 217 32.89 -2.72 20.36
CA GLU A 217 33.35 -1.40 19.89
C GLU A 217 32.36 -0.29 20.24
N VAL A 218 31.08 -0.63 20.42
CA VAL A 218 30.02 0.32 20.77
C VAL A 218 30.35 1.07 22.05
N ALA A 219 30.99 0.42 23.03
CA ALA A 219 31.36 1.02 24.31
C ALA A 219 32.33 2.20 24.17
N PHE A 220 33.09 2.26 23.07
CA PHE A 220 34.07 3.29 22.79
C PHE A 220 33.56 4.41 21.87
N LEU A 221 32.34 4.27 21.35
CA LEU A 221 31.72 5.32 20.55
C LEU A 221 31.43 6.55 21.42
N ARG A 222 31.59 7.73 20.82
CA ARG A 222 31.32 9.02 21.48
C ARG A 222 29.81 9.28 21.55
N MET A 223 29.11 8.50 22.37
CA MET A 223 27.67 8.63 22.62
C MET A 223 27.33 8.39 24.10
N ARG A 224 26.28 9.06 24.58
CA ARG A 224 25.81 8.89 25.96
C ARG A 224 25.32 7.46 26.16
N GLY A 225 25.81 6.80 27.20
CA GLY A 225 25.39 5.44 27.55
C GLY A 225 26.00 4.33 26.67
N ALA A 226 27.04 4.63 25.88
CA ALA A 226 27.73 3.69 24.99
C ALA A 226 27.98 2.30 25.60
N ALA A 227 28.60 2.24 26.79
CA ALA A 227 28.87 0.98 27.48
C ALA A 227 27.59 0.20 27.85
N GLN A 228 26.55 0.89 28.31
CA GLN A 228 25.25 0.26 28.62
C GLN A 228 24.58 -0.27 27.36
N ILE A 229 24.63 0.48 26.26
CA ILE A 229 24.08 0.08 24.96
C ILE A 229 24.82 -1.16 24.44
N ALA A 230 26.15 -1.20 24.53
CA ALA A 230 26.94 -2.38 24.16
C ALA A 230 26.50 -3.63 24.94
N THR A 231 26.28 -3.48 26.26
CA THR A 231 25.74 -4.56 27.10
C THR A 231 24.34 -4.98 26.67
N ARG A 232 23.43 -4.04 26.41
CA ARG A 232 22.06 -4.34 25.97
C ARG A 232 22.02 -5.04 24.61
N LEU A 233 22.84 -4.61 23.65
CA LEU A 233 22.97 -5.26 22.34
C LEU A 233 23.47 -6.70 22.47
N ARG A 234 24.39 -6.97 23.41
CA ARG A 234 24.87 -8.33 23.69
C ARG A 234 23.79 -9.19 24.33
N GLU A 235 23.10 -8.66 25.35
CA GLU A 235 22.03 -9.35 26.08
C GLU A 235 20.80 -9.63 25.21
N GLN A 236 20.48 -8.71 24.29
CA GLN A 236 19.26 -8.75 23.46
C GLN A 236 19.58 -9.09 22.00
N ARG A 237 20.72 -9.74 21.73
CA ARG A 237 21.16 -10.10 20.37
C ARG A 237 20.08 -10.86 19.59
N GLU A 238 19.54 -11.92 20.20
CA GLU A 238 18.52 -12.78 19.57
C GLU A 238 17.22 -12.02 19.34
N HIS A 239 16.82 -11.13 20.27
CA HIS A 239 15.67 -10.27 20.07
C HIS A 239 15.89 -9.29 18.92
N ALA A 240 17.07 -8.66 18.81
CA ALA A 240 17.36 -7.75 17.70
C ALA A 240 17.27 -8.47 16.34
N LEU A 241 17.76 -9.71 16.27
CA LEU A 241 17.65 -10.54 15.06
C LEU A 241 16.19 -10.91 14.75
N LEU A 242 15.38 -11.27 15.76
CA LEU A 242 13.95 -11.50 15.61
C LEU A 242 13.22 -10.23 15.14
N TRP A 243 13.50 -9.07 15.73
CA TRP A 243 12.92 -7.79 15.32
C TRP A 243 13.28 -7.45 13.88
N ARG A 244 14.51 -7.76 13.43
CA ARG A 244 14.88 -7.63 12.02
C ARG A 244 14.04 -8.54 11.14
N GLN A 245 13.82 -9.80 11.53
CA GLN A 245 12.95 -10.71 10.78
C GLN A 245 11.53 -10.16 10.64
N LEU A 246 10.96 -9.60 11.72
CA LEU A 246 9.62 -9.01 11.69
C LEU A 246 9.57 -7.73 10.81
N THR A 247 10.59 -6.90 10.85
CA THR A 247 10.62 -5.61 10.11
C THR A 247 11.07 -5.75 8.66
N THR A 248 11.64 -6.90 8.28
CA THR A 248 12.04 -7.18 6.91
C THR A 248 10.83 -7.56 6.08
N ILE A 249 10.65 -6.88 4.94
CA ILE A 249 9.62 -7.20 3.95
C ILE A 249 10.06 -8.41 3.12
N ALA A 250 9.16 -9.39 2.96
CA ALA A 250 9.42 -10.55 2.12
C ALA A 250 9.44 -10.16 0.63
N LEU A 251 10.33 -10.81 -0.14
CA LEU A 251 10.52 -10.55 -1.57
C LEU A 251 10.13 -11.75 -2.45
N ASP A 252 9.60 -12.79 -1.83
CA ASP A 252 9.27 -14.09 -2.40
C ASP A 252 7.85 -14.57 -2.03
N ALA A 253 6.99 -13.65 -1.61
CA ALA A 253 5.58 -13.93 -1.39
C ALA A 253 4.90 -14.41 -2.70
N PRO A 254 4.00 -15.41 -2.64
CA PRO A 254 3.27 -15.88 -3.82
C PRO A 254 2.42 -14.78 -4.45
N LEU A 255 2.57 -14.59 -5.76
CA LEU A 255 1.78 -13.64 -6.56
C LEU A 255 0.82 -14.41 -7.49
N ASP A 256 -0.07 -15.19 -6.86
CA ASP A 256 -0.89 -16.19 -7.54
C ASP A 256 -1.60 -15.65 -8.80
N GLY A 257 -1.37 -16.31 -9.93
CA GLY A 257 -2.05 -16.02 -11.19
C GLY A 257 -1.65 -14.69 -11.86
N ILE A 258 -0.64 -13.97 -11.35
CA ILE A 258 -0.26 -12.65 -11.87
C ILE A 258 1.11 -12.70 -12.55
N MET A 259 1.14 -12.26 -13.80
CA MET A 259 2.38 -12.16 -14.55
C MET A 259 3.24 -11.00 -14.01
N PRO A 260 4.57 -11.15 -13.84
CA PRO A 260 5.44 -10.12 -13.29
C PRO A 260 5.54 -8.82 -14.11
N GLY A 261 4.90 -8.76 -15.27
CA GLY A 261 4.74 -7.52 -16.03
C GLY A 261 3.72 -6.57 -15.41
N PHE A 262 2.73 -7.06 -14.66
CA PHE A 262 1.65 -6.26 -14.03
C PHE A 262 0.96 -5.27 -14.98
N ALA A 263 0.88 -5.63 -16.27
CA ALA A 263 0.12 -4.82 -17.23
C ALA A 263 -1.34 -4.73 -16.78
N ARG A 264 -1.91 -3.54 -16.89
CA ARG A 264 -3.33 -3.32 -16.64
C ARG A 264 -4.15 -4.11 -17.66
N ALA A 265 -5.10 -4.91 -17.19
CA ALA A 265 -6.06 -5.60 -18.03
C ALA A 265 -7.14 -4.63 -18.57
N PRO A 266 -7.86 -4.99 -19.63
CA PRO A 266 -9.10 -4.27 -19.98
C PRO A 266 -10.05 -4.25 -18.78
N ALA A 267 -10.73 -3.11 -18.58
CA ALA A 267 -11.71 -2.99 -17.52
C ALA A 267 -12.98 -3.79 -17.82
N ASP A 268 -13.59 -4.34 -16.78
CA ASP A 268 -14.88 -5.01 -16.84
C ASP A 268 -16.01 -4.00 -16.59
N GLY A 269 -16.61 -3.52 -17.68
CA GLY A 269 -17.69 -2.54 -17.60
C GLY A 269 -18.96 -3.06 -16.93
N GLN A 270 -19.29 -4.34 -17.11
CA GLN A 270 -20.49 -4.93 -16.51
C GLN A 270 -20.32 -5.05 -14.99
N LEU A 271 -19.16 -5.53 -14.54
CA LEU A 271 -18.84 -5.59 -13.11
C LEU A 271 -18.77 -4.19 -12.50
N LEU A 272 -18.15 -3.22 -13.21
CA LEU A 272 -18.07 -1.84 -12.73
C LEU A 272 -19.45 -1.21 -12.55
N ASP A 273 -20.37 -1.41 -13.49
CA ASP A 273 -21.73 -0.89 -13.39
C ASP A 273 -22.51 -1.53 -12.23
N ALA A 274 -22.43 -2.86 -12.11
CA ALA A 274 -23.09 -3.59 -11.03
C ALA A 274 -22.59 -3.12 -9.66
N LEU A 275 -21.27 -2.92 -9.50
CA LEU A 275 -20.69 -2.36 -8.28
C LEU A 275 -21.17 -0.92 -8.04
N CYS A 276 -21.19 -0.08 -9.08
CA CYS A 276 -21.66 1.30 -8.98
C CYS A 276 -23.12 1.37 -8.52
N GLU A 277 -23.97 0.46 -9.00
CA GLU A 277 -25.36 0.31 -8.59
C GLU A 277 -25.49 -0.13 -7.14
N ALA A 278 -24.88 -1.26 -6.79
CA ALA A 278 -24.91 -1.80 -5.44
C ALA A 278 -24.41 -0.78 -4.40
N LEU A 279 -23.30 -0.09 -4.69
CA LEU A 279 -22.65 0.87 -3.79
C LEU A 279 -23.26 2.28 -3.87
N ARG A 280 -24.31 2.48 -4.67
CA ARG A 280 -24.99 3.76 -4.89
C ARG A 280 -24.03 4.91 -5.24
N PHE A 281 -23.05 4.64 -6.10
CA PHE A 281 -22.14 5.68 -6.60
C PHE A 281 -22.94 6.73 -7.36
N GLY A 282 -22.71 8.01 -7.06
CA GLY A 282 -23.38 9.11 -7.76
C GLY A 282 -22.96 9.22 -9.24
N PRO A 283 -23.77 9.86 -10.09
CA PRO A 283 -23.56 9.89 -11.55
C PRO A 283 -22.19 10.43 -11.96
N THR A 284 -21.69 11.45 -11.26
CA THR A 284 -20.36 12.03 -11.53
C THR A 284 -19.23 11.03 -11.27
N LEU A 285 -19.30 10.26 -10.18
CA LEU A 285 -18.27 9.28 -9.85
C LEU A 285 -18.29 8.13 -10.86
N ARG A 286 -19.48 7.62 -11.20
CA ARG A 286 -19.65 6.56 -12.20
C ARG A 286 -19.04 6.94 -13.55
N ARG A 287 -19.39 8.14 -14.06
CA ARG A 287 -18.86 8.65 -15.33
C ARG A 287 -17.34 8.72 -15.31
N ARG A 288 -16.76 9.30 -14.26
CA ARG A 288 -15.30 9.44 -14.16
C ARG A 288 -14.59 8.09 -14.05
N LEU A 289 -15.15 7.12 -13.31
CA LEU A 289 -14.61 5.76 -13.26
C LEU A 289 -14.61 5.08 -14.64
N ARG A 290 -15.70 5.24 -15.41
CA ARG A 290 -15.80 4.75 -16.80
C ARG A 290 -14.79 5.42 -17.74
N ALA A 291 -14.62 6.73 -17.63
CA ALA A 291 -13.62 7.46 -18.41
C ALA A 291 -12.19 7.01 -18.07
N ALA A 292 -11.86 6.87 -16.79
CA ALA A 292 -10.54 6.44 -16.32
C ALA A 292 -10.22 4.96 -16.63
N SER A 293 -11.23 4.16 -16.90
CA SER A 293 -11.10 2.77 -17.33
C SER A 293 -11.06 2.58 -18.85
N GLY A 294 -11.12 3.66 -19.62
CA GLY A 294 -11.13 3.58 -21.09
C GLY A 294 -12.43 2.99 -21.64
N LEU A 295 -13.49 2.91 -20.82
CA LEU A 295 -14.80 2.41 -21.19
C LEU A 295 -15.67 3.49 -21.88
N GLU A 296 -15.12 4.66 -22.22
CA GLU A 296 -15.84 5.70 -22.97
C GLU A 296 -15.43 5.77 -24.46
N GLN A 297 -16.38 5.40 -25.34
CA GLN A 297 -16.90 6.17 -26.50
C GLN A 297 -18.20 5.55 -27.06
N PRO A 298 -19.16 6.33 -27.62
CA PRO A 298 -19.66 7.65 -27.20
C PRO A 298 -21.14 7.60 -26.74
N TRP A 299 -21.58 8.66 -26.05
CA TRP A 299 -23.01 8.94 -25.83
C TRP A 299 -23.76 9.00 -27.17
N THR A 300 -24.73 8.12 -27.36
CA THR A 300 -25.77 8.25 -28.39
C THR A 300 -26.80 9.25 -27.90
N PRO A 301 -27.10 10.33 -28.65
CA PRO A 301 -28.25 11.15 -28.30
C PRO A 301 -29.51 10.27 -28.28
N PRO A 302 -30.51 10.57 -27.44
CA PRO A 302 -31.80 9.91 -27.59
C PRO A 302 -32.28 10.16 -29.02
N HIS A 303 -32.65 9.09 -29.73
CA HIS A 303 -33.40 9.21 -30.96
C HIS A 303 -34.68 9.98 -30.63
N ASP A 304 -34.71 11.26 -30.96
CA ASP A 304 -35.96 12.00 -31.09
C ASP A 304 -36.54 11.68 -32.47
N ASP A 305 -36.88 10.40 -32.66
CA ASP A 305 -37.82 9.98 -33.69
C ASP A 305 -39.21 10.08 -33.08
N ALA A 306 -39.63 11.31 -32.76
CA ALA A 306 -41.04 11.63 -32.74
C ALA A 306 -41.54 11.54 -34.18
N PRO A 307 -42.46 10.63 -34.54
CA PRO A 307 -43.09 10.68 -35.85
C PRO A 307 -43.89 11.98 -35.94
N HIS A 308 -43.35 12.92 -36.70
CA HIS A 308 -43.96 14.19 -37.05
C HIS A 308 -45.08 13.97 -38.06
N PHE A 309 -46.34 13.95 -37.62
CA PHE A 309 -47.50 14.34 -38.42
C PHE A 309 -48.57 14.84 -37.43
N PRO A 310 -49.16 16.04 -37.60
CA PRO A 310 -49.88 16.37 -38.83
C PRO A 310 -49.83 17.86 -39.24
N SER A 311 -50.09 18.15 -40.52
CA SER A 311 -51.14 19.08 -40.97
C SER A 311 -50.93 19.48 -42.44
N TYR A 312 -51.87 19.06 -43.29
CA TYR A 312 -52.23 19.86 -44.46
C TYR A 312 -53.73 19.72 -44.72
N GLU A 313 -54.48 20.73 -44.30
CA GLU A 313 -55.81 21.08 -44.81
C GLU A 313 -55.65 21.91 -46.12
N PRO A 314 -56.73 22.37 -46.79
CA PRO A 314 -57.70 21.63 -47.59
C PRO A 314 -57.82 22.17 -49.04
N ALA A 315 -58.73 21.55 -49.82
CA ALA A 315 -59.46 22.06 -51.01
C ALA A 315 -58.71 22.25 -52.35
N THR A 316 -59.18 21.59 -53.43
CA THR A 316 -60.39 21.89 -54.23
C THR A 316 -60.90 20.65 -54.92
#